data_AF-A3HW72-F1
#
_entry.id   AF-A3HW72-F1
#
_cell.length_a   1.000
_cell.length_b   1.000
_cell.length_c   1.000
_cell.angle_alpha   90.00
_cell.angle_beta   90.00
_cell.angle_gamma   90.00
#
_symmetry.space_group_name_H-M   'P 1'
#
loop_
_entity.id
_entity.type
_entity.pdbx_description
1 polymer ?
#
loop_
_entity_poly.entity_id
_entity_poly.type
_entity_poly.pdbx_seq_one_letter_code
_entity_poly.pdbx_strand_id
1 'polypeptide(L)'
;MIFGLFLLFLNILPPQFSEAGQAKLEKLVQERDALTAEWKRSETEKSGIFGNRTKKDMIKTNEWLERILAKDNLIMDELRMIGDIETTVATQTGDDYKAITLKLEQDVQSLKRALAERDKNIEDMLSTRRTFEWTTTIFFLTTLGLGFWIYRMKKS
;
A
#
# COMPACT_ATOMS: atom_id res chain seq x y z
N MET A 1 -5.11 -14.11 21.91
CA MET A 1 -6.29 -13.41 21.34
C MET A 1 -6.24 -11.89 21.50
N ILE A 2 -5.84 -11.35 22.66
CA ILE A 2 -5.77 -9.89 22.91
C ILE A 2 -4.81 -9.15 21.94
N PHE A 3 -3.66 -9.76 21.62
CA PHE A 3 -2.67 -9.16 20.71
C PHE A 3 -3.16 -9.08 19.25
N GLY A 4 -3.95 -10.05 18.80
CA GLY A 4 -4.55 -10.06 17.46
C GLY A 4 -5.65 -9.00 17.31
N LEU A 5 -6.45 -8.79 18.36
CA LEU A 5 -7.46 -7.72 18.41
C LEU A 5 -6.80 -6.34 18.39
N PHE A 6 -5.66 -6.18 19.06
CA PHE A 6 -4.92 -4.92 19.10
C PHE A 6 -4.36 -4.51 17.72
N LEU A 7 -3.83 -5.47 16.96
CA LEU A 7 -3.33 -5.23 15.59
C LEU A 7 -4.46 -4.94 14.58
N LEU A 8 -5.63 -5.52 14.81
CA LEU A 8 -6.83 -5.25 14.01
C LEU A 8 -7.36 -3.84 14.30
N PHE A 9 -7.30 -3.39 15.55
CA PHE A 9 -7.68 -2.03 15.95
C PHE A 9 -6.75 -0.96 15.35
N LEU A 10 -5.45 -1.25 15.25
CA LEU A 10 -4.46 -0.37 14.62
C LEU A 10 -4.62 -0.22 13.09
N ASN A 11 -5.22 -1.21 12.41
CA ASN A 11 -5.50 -1.13 10.97
C ASN A 11 -6.77 -0.33 10.64
N ILE A 12 -7.66 -0.12 11.61
CA ILE A 12 -8.93 0.60 11.40
C ILE A 12 -8.76 2.10 11.67
N LEU A 13 -7.66 2.53 12.31
CA LEU A 13 -7.39 3.95 12.51
C LEU A 13 -6.94 4.57 11.17
N PRO A 14 -7.76 5.41 10.52
CA PRO A 14 -7.31 6.13 9.34
C PRO A 14 -6.12 7.03 9.71
N PRO A 15 -5.18 7.30 8.78
CA PRO A 15 -4.09 8.23 9.02
C PRO A 15 -4.67 9.61 9.36
N GLN A 16 -4.54 10.01 10.63
CA GLN A 16 -5.10 11.25 11.18
C GLN A 16 -4.49 12.53 10.58
N PHE A 17 -3.47 12.40 9.73
CA PHE A 17 -2.82 13.49 9.04
C PHE A 17 -3.75 14.20 8.03
N SER A 18 -4.68 13.47 7.42
CA SER A 18 -5.68 14.05 6.50
C SER A 18 -6.70 14.94 7.25
N GLU A 19 -7.22 14.45 8.37
CA GLU A 19 -8.22 15.17 9.16
C GLU A 19 -7.64 16.40 9.86
N ALA A 20 -6.40 16.32 10.36
CA ALA A 20 -5.76 17.46 11.02
C ALA A 20 -5.48 18.63 10.04
N GLY A 21 -5.06 18.33 8.81
CA GLY A 21 -4.88 19.33 7.75
C GLY A 21 -6.22 19.95 7.31
N GLN A 22 -7.25 19.14 7.14
CA GLN A 22 -8.60 19.62 6.82
C GLN A 22 -9.21 20.49 7.92
N ALA A 23 -9.07 20.10 9.19
CA ALA A 23 -9.56 20.90 10.31
C ALA A 23 -8.86 22.25 10.42
N LYS A 24 -7.55 22.29 10.15
CA LYS A 24 -6.78 23.54 10.11
C LYS A 24 -7.21 24.43 8.94
N LEU A 25 -7.41 23.85 7.76
CA LEU A 25 -7.90 24.57 6.58
C LEU A 25 -9.31 25.15 6.84
N GLU A 26 -10.21 24.36 7.40
CA GLU A 26 -11.57 24.81 7.75
C GLU A 26 -11.53 26.01 8.70
N LYS A 27 -10.68 25.95 9.73
CA LYS A 27 -10.47 27.08 10.64
C LYS A 27 -9.98 28.32 9.91
N LEU A 28 -9.00 28.20 9.00
CA LEU A 28 -8.51 29.34 8.22
C LEU A 28 -9.60 29.96 7.34
N VAL A 29 -10.46 29.13 6.74
CA VAL A 29 -11.61 29.59 5.95
C VAL A 29 -12.63 30.32 6.81
N GLN A 30 -12.96 29.79 8.00
CA GLN A 30 -13.85 30.44 8.96
C GLN A 30 -13.31 31.81 9.40
N GLU A 31 -12.01 31.91 9.69
CA GLU A 31 -11.36 33.19 10.02
C GLU A 31 -11.43 34.19 8.86
N ARG A 32 -11.24 33.73 7.62
CA ARG A 32 -11.35 34.56 6.41
C ARG A 32 -12.77 35.06 6.18
N ASP A 33 -13.78 34.22 6.42
CA ASP A 33 -15.19 34.62 6.32
C ASP A 33 -15.56 35.65 7.39
N ALA A 34 -15.04 35.52 8.61
CA ALA A 34 -15.20 36.52 9.67
C ALA A 34 -14.60 37.88 9.27
N LEU A 35 -13.38 37.91 8.74
CA LEU A 35 -12.74 39.13 8.23
C LEU A 35 -13.52 39.75 7.07
N THR A 36 -14.06 38.91 6.18
CA THR A 36 -14.89 39.38 5.05
C THR A 36 -16.20 40.01 5.53
N ALA A 37 -16.80 39.46 6.59
CA ALA A 37 -17.98 40.04 7.20
C ALA A 37 -17.69 41.39 7.86
N GLU A 38 -16.55 41.52 8.55
CA GLU A 38 -16.09 42.78 9.15
C GLU A 38 -15.77 43.83 8.07
N TRP A 39 -15.11 43.43 6.99
CA TRP A 39 -14.88 44.29 5.83
C TRP A 39 -16.20 44.81 5.24
N LYS A 40 -17.20 43.95 5.01
CA LYS A 40 -18.52 44.35 4.50
C LYS A 40 -19.22 45.35 5.42
N ARG A 41 -19.11 45.18 6.75
CA ARG A 41 -19.63 46.15 7.72
C ARG A 41 -18.91 47.49 7.58
N SER A 42 -17.58 47.48 7.49
CA SER A 42 -16.77 48.69 7.33
C SER A 42 -17.04 49.43 6.01
N GLU A 43 -17.35 48.71 4.93
CA GLU A 43 -17.68 49.29 3.62
C GLU A 43 -19.05 49.98 3.64
N THR A 44 -19.96 49.51 4.51
CA THR A 44 -21.31 50.07 4.65
C THR A 44 -21.31 51.34 5.52
N GLU A 45 -20.38 51.45 6.47
CA GLU A 45 -20.17 52.63 7.31
C GLU A 45 -19.43 53.75 6.56
N LYS A 46 -20.15 54.50 5.72
CA LYS A 46 -19.59 55.67 5.03
C LYS A 46 -19.69 56.89 5.95
N SER A 47 -18.56 57.41 6.41
CA SER A 47 -18.52 58.49 7.42
C SER A 47 -18.52 59.91 6.82
N GLY A 48 -18.53 60.05 5.49
CA GLY A 48 -18.46 61.36 4.85
C GLY A 48 -19.79 62.10 4.89
N ILE A 49 -19.70 63.44 4.95
CA ILE A 49 -20.81 64.39 5.12
C ILE A 49 -21.92 64.26 4.04
N PHE A 50 -21.64 63.58 2.92
CA PHE A 50 -22.60 63.32 1.83
C PHE A 50 -22.72 61.84 1.47
N GLY A 51 -22.38 60.92 2.39
CA GLY A 51 -22.34 59.49 2.09
C GLY A 51 -21.16 59.09 1.19
N ASN A 52 -20.21 60.00 0.95
CA ASN A 52 -18.94 59.71 0.30
C ASN A 52 -17.95 59.07 1.30
N ARG A 53 -17.02 58.27 0.79
CA ARG A 53 -15.96 57.67 1.61
C ARG A 53 -14.94 58.72 2.01
N THR A 54 -14.58 58.78 3.29
CA THR A 54 -13.46 59.62 3.73
C THR A 54 -12.13 58.90 3.51
N LYS A 55 -11.01 59.64 3.54
CA LYS A 55 -9.67 59.04 3.51
C LYS A 55 -9.46 58.03 4.66
N LYS A 56 -10.05 58.28 5.83
CA LYS A 56 -9.98 57.36 6.98
C LYS A 56 -10.74 56.07 6.71
N ASP A 57 -11.91 56.14 6.10
CA ASP A 57 -12.70 54.96 5.73
C ASP A 57 -11.95 54.11 4.69
N MET A 58 -11.30 54.78 3.73
CA MET A 58 -10.50 54.13 2.68
C MET A 58 -9.24 53.42 3.24
N ILE A 59 -8.59 53.99 4.25
CA ILE A 59 -7.45 53.33 4.93
C ILE A 59 -7.93 52.08 5.68
N LYS A 60 -9.02 52.17 6.44
CA LYS A 60 -9.58 51.02 7.17
C LYS A 60 -9.98 49.88 6.25
N THR A 61 -10.66 50.18 5.14
CA THR A 61 -11.05 49.16 4.16
C THR A 61 -9.84 48.52 3.50
N ASN A 62 -8.77 49.28 3.23
CA ASN A 62 -7.54 48.72 2.69
C ASN A 62 -6.82 47.82 3.72
N GLU A 63 -6.75 48.20 5.00
CA GLU A 63 -6.20 47.36 6.07
C GLU A 63 -6.97 46.02 6.20
N TRP A 64 -8.29 46.04 6.04
CA TRP A 64 -9.09 44.80 6.02
C TRP A 64 -8.77 43.93 4.82
N LEU A 65 -8.64 44.52 3.63
CA LEU A 65 -8.27 43.80 2.41
C LEU A 65 -6.88 43.17 2.52
N GLU A 66 -5.90 43.88 3.09
CA GLU A 66 -4.56 43.34 3.36
C GLU A 66 -4.62 42.12 4.29
N ARG A 67 -5.43 42.18 5.35
CA ARG A 67 -5.62 41.04 6.27
C ARG A 67 -6.30 39.84 5.60
N ILE A 68 -7.31 40.09 4.77
CA ILE A 68 -8.00 39.04 4.00
C ILE A 68 -6.99 38.39 3.04
N LEU A 69 -6.21 39.19 2.32
CA LEU A 69 -5.23 38.69 1.36
C LEU A 69 -4.12 37.89 2.03
N ALA A 70 -3.66 38.33 3.22
CA ALA A 70 -2.74 37.55 4.03
C ALA A 70 -3.34 36.19 4.46
N LYS A 71 -4.63 36.13 4.79
CA LYS A 71 -5.31 34.86 5.11
C LYS A 71 -5.50 33.98 3.88
N ASP A 72 -5.84 34.55 2.73
CA ASP A 72 -5.97 33.81 1.48
C ASP A 72 -4.64 33.16 1.07
N ASN A 73 -3.51 33.84 1.27
CA ASN A 73 -2.18 33.26 1.04
C ASN A 73 -1.93 32.05 1.96
N LEU A 74 -2.27 32.17 3.26
CA LEU A 74 -2.13 31.06 4.20
C LEU A 74 -3.02 29.87 3.84
N ILE A 75 -4.24 30.11 3.36
CA ILE A 75 -5.15 29.08 2.86
C ILE A 75 -4.55 28.39 1.64
N MET A 76 -3.99 29.16 0.69
CA MET A 76 -3.36 28.60 -0.50
C MET A 76 -2.12 27.77 -0.20
N ASP A 77 -1.29 28.20 0.76
CA ASP A 77 -0.12 27.45 1.18
C ASP A 77 -0.53 26.11 1.84
N GLU A 78 -1.58 26.10 2.66
CA GLU A 78 -2.10 24.87 3.26
C GLU A 78 -2.69 23.93 2.20
N LEU A 79 -3.44 24.45 1.24
CA LEU A 79 -3.99 23.66 0.12
C LEU A 79 -2.88 23.02 -0.73
N ARG A 80 -1.80 23.76 -1.01
CA ARG A 80 -0.63 23.21 -1.70
C ARG A 80 0.04 22.11 -0.90
N MET A 81 0.24 22.33 0.41
CA MET A 81 0.82 21.32 1.29
C MET A 81 -0.01 20.03 1.30
N ILE A 82 -1.33 20.14 1.39
CA ILE A 82 -2.24 18.97 1.34
C ILE A 82 -2.10 18.24 -0.01
N GLY A 83 -2.07 18.98 -1.13
CA GLY A 83 -1.87 18.39 -2.46
C GLY A 83 -0.52 17.71 -2.64
N ASP A 84 0.56 18.30 -2.13
CA ASP A 84 1.91 17.72 -2.17
C ASP A 84 1.99 16.43 -1.33
N ILE A 85 1.30 16.40 -0.18
CA ILE A 85 1.20 15.19 0.65
C ILE A 85 0.43 14.10 -0.10
N GLU A 86 -0.72 14.41 -0.70
CA GLU A 86 -1.54 13.45 -1.43
C GLU A 86 -0.79 12.84 -2.62
N THR A 87 -0.11 13.67 -3.41
CA THR A 87 0.69 13.21 -4.56
C THR A 87 1.89 12.36 -4.13
N THR A 88 2.55 12.72 -3.03
CA THR A 88 3.65 11.95 -2.45
C THR A 88 3.16 10.58 -1.97
N VAL A 89 2.04 10.54 -1.23
CA VAL A 89 1.43 9.29 -0.75
C VAL A 89 1.00 8.41 -1.91
N ALA A 90 0.38 8.98 -2.95
CA ALA A 90 -0.03 8.23 -4.13
C ALA A 90 1.17 7.62 -4.87
N THR A 91 2.25 8.39 -5.00
CA THR A 91 3.50 7.93 -5.64
C THR A 91 4.17 6.82 -4.82
N GLN A 92 4.30 7.03 -3.51
CA GLN A 92 4.88 6.05 -2.60
C GLN A 92 4.08 4.74 -2.59
N THR A 93 2.75 4.84 -2.53
CA THR A 93 1.86 3.68 -2.61
C THR A 93 2.06 2.93 -3.94
N GLY A 94 2.14 3.66 -5.06
CA GLY A 94 2.38 3.06 -6.37
C GLY A 94 3.73 2.34 -6.48
N ASP A 95 4.78 2.90 -5.89
CA ASP A 95 6.12 2.29 -5.89
C ASP A 95 6.21 1.08 -4.94
N ASP A 96 5.52 1.12 -3.80
CA ASP A 96 5.37 -0.02 -2.89
C ASP A 96 4.65 -1.19 -3.58
N TYR A 97 3.57 -0.90 -4.33
CA TYR A 97 2.90 -1.92 -5.13
C TYR A 97 3.84 -2.57 -6.14
N LYS A 98 4.62 -1.79 -6.88
CA LYS A 98 5.62 -2.32 -7.84
C LYS A 98 6.65 -3.22 -7.13
N ALA A 99 7.14 -2.79 -5.97
CA ALA A 99 8.10 -3.55 -5.19
C ALA A 99 7.50 -4.89 -4.70
N ILE A 100 6.26 -4.88 -4.23
CA ILE A 100 5.54 -6.11 -3.83
C ILE A 100 5.33 -7.03 -5.02
N THR A 101 4.91 -6.51 -6.18
CA THR A 101 4.70 -7.33 -7.38
C THR A 101 6.00 -7.97 -7.87
N LEU A 102 7.11 -7.23 -7.82
CA LEU A 102 8.41 -7.77 -8.21
C LEU A 102 8.87 -8.89 -7.27
N LYS A 103 8.70 -8.71 -5.96
CA LYS A 103 9.00 -9.76 -4.97
C LYS A 103 8.13 -10.99 -5.19
N LEU A 104 6.83 -10.79 -5.41
CA LEU A 104 5.90 -11.89 -5.64
C LEU A 104 6.25 -12.66 -6.92
N GLU A 105 6.66 -11.97 -7.98
CA GLU A 105 7.11 -12.61 -9.22
C GLU A 105 8.37 -13.46 -9.01
N GLN A 106 9.35 -12.94 -8.25
CA GLN A 106 10.55 -13.68 -7.86
C GLN A 106 10.20 -14.91 -7.01
N ASP A 107 9.30 -14.76 -6.04
CA ASP A 107 8.85 -15.84 -5.17
C ASP A 107 8.15 -16.93 -5.98
N VAL A 108 7.24 -16.56 -6.89
CA VAL A 108 6.56 -17.50 -7.80
C VAL A 108 7.57 -18.23 -8.68
N GLN A 109 8.59 -17.54 -9.20
CA GLN A 109 9.63 -18.18 -9.99
C GLN A 109 10.45 -19.18 -9.16
N SER A 110 10.79 -18.82 -7.91
CA SER A 110 11.52 -19.70 -7.00
C SER A 110 10.70 -20.96 -6.66
N LEU A 111 9.41 -20.81 -6.40
CA LEU A 111 8.49 -21.90 -6.10
C LEU A 111 8.32 -22.83 -7.31
N LYS A 112 8.20 -22.28 -8.52
CA LYS A 112 8.16 -23.08 -9.76
C LYS A 112 9.43 -23.91 -9.94
N ARG A 113 10.60 -23.35 -9.66
CA ARG A 113 11.88 -24.10 -9.72
C ARG A 113 11.93 -25.20 -8.67
N ALA A 114 11.55 -24.90 -7.43
CA ALA A 114 11.51 -25.90 -6.36
C ALA A 114 10.53 -27.03 -6.68
N LEU A 115 9.38 -26.73 -7.27
CA LEU A 115 8.39 -27.72 -7.68
C LEU A 115 8.92 -28.61 -8.80
N ALA A 116 9.54 -28.03 -9.83
CA ALA A 116 10.17 -28.79 -10.92
C ALA A 116 11.30 -29.72 -10.41
N GLU A 117 12.08 -29.26 -9.43
CA GLU A 117 13.12 -30.08 -8.80
C GLU A 117 12.53 -31.24 -7.97
N ARG A 118 11.40 -31.01 -7.28
CA ARG A 118 10.68 -32.06 -6.58
C ARG A 118 10.11 -33.10 -7.53
N ASP A 119 9.50 -32.68 -8.64
CA ASP A 119 8.97 -33.60 -9.65
C ASP A 119 10.08 -34.47 -10.24
N LYS A 120 11.23 -33.87 -10.57
CA LYS A 120 12.40 -34.62 -11.04
C LYS A 120 12.88 -35.65 -10.00
N ASN A 121 12.99 -35.25 -8.74
CA ASN A 121 13.38 -36.17 -7.67
C ASN A 121 12.38 -37.34 -7.52
N ILE A 122 11.08 -37.08 -7.66
CA ILE A 122 10.05 -38.12 -7.63
C ILE A 122 10.23 -39.08 -8.81
N GLU A 123 10.48 -38.57 -10.02
CA GLU A 123 10.73 -39.38 -11.21
C GLU A 123 11.99 -40.26 -11.05
N ASP A 124 13.07 -39.71 -10.50
CA ASP A 124 14.31 -40.44 -10.19
C ASP A 124 14.08 -41.54 -9.15
N MET A 125 13.28 -41.26 -8.10
CA MET A 125 12.90 -42.28 -7.11
C MET A 125 12.03 -43.39 -7.71
N LEU A 126 11.07 -43.05 -8.58
CA LEU A 126 10.22 -44.03 -9.27
C LEU A 126 11.02 -44.92 -10.21
N SER A 127 11.95 -44.35 -10.98
CA SER A 127 12.81 -45.10 -11.90
C SER A 127 13.77 -46.04 -11.15
N THR A 128 14.34 -45.58 -10.04
CA THR A 128 15.17 -46.38 -9.15
C THR A 128 14.38 -47.54 -8.56
N ARG A 129 13.17 -47.28 -8.04
CA ARG A 129 12.27 -48.31 -7.49
C ARG A 129 11.94 -49.36 -8.55
N ARG A 130 11.56 -48.94 -9.75
CA ARG A 130 11.27 -49.84 -10.88
C ARG A 130 12.48 -50.72 -11.21
N THR A 131 13.68 -50.14 -11.26
CA THR A 131 14.92 -50.89 -11.54
C THR A 131 15.20 -51.93 -10.44
N PHE A 132 14.98 -51.56 -9.18
CA PHE A 132 15.11 -52.48 -8.04
C PHE A 132 14.09 -53.64 -8.09
N GLU A 133 12.84 -53.35 -8.44
CA GLU A 133 11.79 -54.37 -8.60
C GLU A 133 12.14 -55.37 -9.72
N TRP A 134 12.59 -54.88 -10.88
CA TRP A 134 12.98 -55.73 -12.00
C TRP A 134 14.23 -56.56 -11.71
N THR A 135 15.27 -55.97 -11.11
CA THR A 135 16.50 -56.69 -10.76
C THR A 135 16.24 -57.80 -9.74
N THR A 136 15.44 -57.51 -8.70
CA THR A 136 15.05 -58.53 -7.70
C THR A 136 14.22 -59.65 -8.33
N THR A 137 13.29 -59.31 -9.22
CA THR A 137 12.45 -60.30 -9.93
C THR A 137 13.30 -61.22 -10.82
N ILE A 138 14.23 -60.67 -11.59
CA ILE A 138 15.15 -61.44 -12.44
C ILE A 138 16.06 -62.33 -11.58
N PHE A 139 16.60 -61.79 -10.50
CA PHE A 139 17.43 -62.55 -9.55
C PHE A 139 16.67 -63.73 -8.92
N PHE A 140 15.40 -63.51 -8.55
CA PHE A 140 14.55 -64.56 -8.01
C PHE A 140 14.25 -65.66 -9.04
N LEU A 141 13.88 -65.29 -10.28
CA LEU A 141 13.60 -66.23 -11.36
C LEU A 141 14.84 -67.04 -11.77
N THR A 142 16.01 -66.41 -11.83
CA THR A 142 17.28 -67.10 -12.15
C THR A 142 17.66 -68.09 -11.06
N THR A 143 17.50 -67.73 -9.78
CA THR A 143 17.75 -68.62 -8.64
C THR A 143 16.79 -69.83 -8.65
N LEU A 144 15.50 -69.61 -8.91
CA LEU A 144 14.52 -70.69 -9.04
C LEU A 144 14.83 -71.61 -10.24
N GLY A 145 15.18 -71.04 -11.39
CA GLY A 145 15.53 -71.80 -12.58
C GLY A 145 16.76 -72.69 -12.38
N LEU A 146 17.82 -72.15 -11.78
CA LEU A 146 19.02 -72.92 -11.43
C LEU A 146 18.72 -73.99 -10.37
N GLY A 147 17.93 -73.67 -9.36
CA GLY A 147 17.51 -74.64 -8.34
C GLY A 147 16.72 -75.80 -8.94
N PHE A 148 15.77 -75.52 -9.84
CA PHE A 148 15.01 -76.55 -10.56
C PHE A 148 15.90 -77.40 -11.46
N TRP A 149 16.86 -76.78 -12.16
CA TRP A 149 17.80 -77.50 -13.02
C TRP A 149 18.68 -78.47 -12.23
N ILE A 150 19.25 -78.03 -11.10
CA ILE A 150 20.04 -78.89 -10.21
C ILE A 150 19.18 -80.04 -9.63
N TYR A 151 17.95 -79.76 -9.20
CA TYR A 151 17.04 -80.79 -8.71
C TYR A 151 16.75 -81.85 -9.79
N ARG A 152 16.54 -81.43 -11.05
CA ARG A 152 16.34 -82.34 -12.17
C ARG A 152 17.59 -83.18 -12.46
N MET A 153 18.79 -82.60 -12.42
CA MET A 153 20.04 -83.33 -12.63
C MET A 153 20.30 -84.39 -11.54
N LYS A 154 19.90 -84.14 -10.30
CA LYS A 154 20.13 -85.08 -9.18
C LYS A 154 19.12 -86.23 -9.12
N LYS A 155 17.98 -86.10 -9.82
CA LYS A 155 16.91 -87.11 -9.89
C LYS A 155 17.02 -88.02 -11.12
N SER A 156 17.79 -87.60 -12.14
CA SER A 156 18.22 -88.45 -13.25
C SER A 156 19.45 -89.26 -12.86
#